data_AF-A0A1Q3BYR1-F1
#
_entry.id   AF-A0A1Q3BYR1-F1
#
_cell.length_a   1.000
_cell.length_b   1.000
_cell.length_c   1.000
_cell.angle_alpha   90.00
_cell.angle_beta   90.00
_cell.angle_gamma   90.00
#
_symmetry.space_group_name_H-M   'P 1'
#
loop_
_entity.id
_entity.type
_entity.pdbx_description
1 polymer ?
#
loop_
_entity_poly.entity_id
_entity_poly.type
_entity_poly.pdbx_seq_one_letter_code
_entity_poly.pdbx_strand_id
1 'polypeptide(L)'
;PYINQEFDSLDDVYNFYNWYALKKGFGTRKSSSNKSTITRDVLFKGFACDKEGFKKQDERDNVHRRRNTREGCMALIEIQMKKHEKWIVTKFVEEHSSRPSTL
;
A
#
# COMPACT_ATOMS: atom_id res chain seq x y z
N PRO A 1 11.34 -1.21 -6.84
CA PRO A 1 11.15 -2.21 -5.76
C PRO A 1 11.33 -3.62 -6.32
N TYR A 2 11.78 -4.58 -5.52
CA TYR A 2 11.87 -5.99 -5.94
C TYR A 2 11.63 -6.93 -4.76
N ILE A 3 11.24 -8.18 -5.05
CA ILE A 3 10.98 -9.20 -4.03
C ILE A 3 12.26 -9.52 -3.25
N ASN A 4 12.16 -9.68 -1.93
CA ASN A 4 13.26 -9.85 -0.98
C ASN A 4 14.17 -8.63 -0.79
N GLN A 5 13.80 -7.45 -1.32
CA GLN A 5 14.46 -6.21 -0.91
C GLN A 5 14.25 -6.00 0.60
N GLU A 6 15.33 -5.72 1.33
CA GLU A 6 15.32 -5.57 2.79
C GLU A 6 15.35 -4.09 3.19
N PHE A 7 14.71 -3.77 4.31
CA PHE A 7 14.68 -2.47 4.94
C PHE A 7 14.81 -2.61 6.46
N ASP A 8 15.37 -1.60 7.11
CA ASP A 8 15.62 -1.62 8.55
C ASP A 8 14.38 -1.17 9.35
N SER A 9 13.46 -0.40 8.73
CA SER A 9 12.23 0.05 9.39
C SER A 9 11.02 0.13 8.46
N LEU A 10 9.82 0.23 9.07
CA LEU A 10 8.58 0.52 8.34
C LEU A 10 8.61 1.90 7.67
N ASP A 11 9.27 2.87 8.29
CA ASP A 11 9.36 4.23 7.78
C ASP A 11 10.27 4.28 6.55
N ASP A 12 11.34 3.49 6.51
CA ASP A 12 12.19 3.35 5.32
C ASP A 12 11.41 2.78 4.13
N VAL A 13 10.59 1.76 4.37
CA VAL A 13 9.72 1.20 3.31
C VAL A 13 8.71 2.24 2.84
N TYR A 14 8.10 2.97 3.79
CA TYR A 14 7.10 3.99 3.47
C TYR A 14 7.71 5.13 2.62
N ASN A 15 8.87 5.65 3.02
CA ASN A 15 9.58 6.70 2.30
C ASN A 15 10.03 6.22 0.92
N PHE A 16 10.58 5.01 0.83
CA PHE A 16 10.97 4.39 -0.43
C PHE A 16 9.79 4.24 -1.39
N TYR A 17 8.66 3.70 -0.92
CA TYR A 17 7.50 3.49 -1.77
C TYR A 17 6.81 4.81 -2.15
N ASN A 18 6.80 5.80 -1.26
CA ASN A 18 6.35 7.16 -1.60
C ASN A 18 7.18 7.78 -2.72
N TRP A 19 8.51 7.69 -2.63
CA TRP A 19 9.38 8.20 -3.68
C TRP A 19 9.14 7.48 -5.02
N TYR A 20 8.99 6.16 -4.98
CA TYR A 20 8.62 5.37 -6.15
C TYR A 20 7.27 5.80 -6.74
N ALA A 21 6.25 5.98 -5.90
CA ALA A 21 4.92 6.40 -6.30
C ALA A 21 4.92 7.79 -6.95
N LEU A 22 5.66 8.75 -6.37
CA LEU A 22 5.85 10.08 -6.94
C LEU A 22 6.48 10.01 -8.34
N LYS A 23 7.49 9.16 -8.52
CA LYS A 23 8.12 8.94 -9.84
C LYS A 23 7.18 8.28 -10.85
N LYS A 24 6.24 7.46 -10.39
CA LYS A 24 5.23 6.79 -11.22
C LYS A 24 3.93 7.59 -11.37
N GLY A 25 3.81 8.75 -10.72
CA GLY A 25 2.69 9.68 -10.88
C GLY A 25 1.45 9.35 -10.06
N PHE A 26 1.60 8.68 -8.90
CA PHE A 26 0.45 8.35 -8.04
C PHE A 26 0.70 8.61 -6.55
N GLY A 27 -0.39 8.75 -5.80
CA GLY A 27 -0.36 8.88 -4.34
C GLY A 27 -0.36 7.53 -3.65
N THR A 28 0.20 7.42 -2.45
CA THR A 28 0.18 6.18 -1.67
C THR A 28 -0.87 6.21 -0.57
N ARG A 29 -1.36 5.03 -0.20
CA ARG A 29 -2.21 4.81 0.98
C ARG A 29 -1.72 3.59 1.75
N LYS A 30 -1.89 3.61 3.08
CA LYS A 30 -1.74 2.41 3.91
C LYS A 30 -2.89 1.46 3.55
N SER A 31 -2.57 0.22 3.18
CA SER A 31 -3.56 -0.78 2.77
C SER A 31 -3.71 -1.87 3.84
N SER A 32 -3.18 -3.05 3.58
CA SER A 32 -3.26 -4.22 4.43
C SER A 32 -2.30 -4.11 5.63
N SER A 33 -2.66 -4.71 6.76
CA SER A 33 -1.76 -4.85 7.90
C SER A 33 -2.16 -6.03 8.75
N ASN A 34 -1.16 -6.76 9.26
CA ASN A 34 -1.37 -7.81 10.24
C ASN A 34 -0.47 -7.55 11.45
N LYS A 35 -0.95 -7.90 12.64
CA LYS A 35 -0.22 -7.78 13.89
C LYS A 35 -0.24 -9.10 14.63
N SER A 36 0.83 -9.37 15.38
CA SER A 36 0.89 -10.47 16.32
C SER A 36 -0.26 -10.37 17.31
N THR A 37 -1.01 -11.45 17.52
CA THR A 37 -2.09 -11.47 18.52
C THR A 37 -1.53 -11.46 19.94
N ILE A 38 -0.32 -11.98 20.13
CA ILE A 38 0.37 -12.11 21.42
C ILE A 38 1.10 -10.82 21.77
N THR A 39 2.01 -10.36 20.91
CA THR A 39 2.88 -9.21 21.19
C THR A 39 2.34 -7.87 20.70
N ARG A 40 1.30 -7.88 19.84
CA ARG A 40 0.76 -6.70 19.13
C ARG A 40 1.70 -6.02 18.15
N ASP A 41 2.89 -6.59 17.91
CA ASP A 41 3.82 -6.09 16.90
C ASP A 41 3.27 -6.23 15.49
N VAL A 42 3.60 -5.27 14.62
CA VAL A 42 3.25 -5.37 13.20
C VAL A 42 4.11 -6.46 12.58
N LEU A 43 3.46 -7.47 11.99
CA LEU A 43 4.15 -8.57 11.30
C LEU A 43 4.15 -8.35 9.79
N PHE A 44 3.17 -7.60 9.29
CA PHE A 44 2.95 -7.40 7.87
C PHE A 44 2.32 -6.03 7.61
N LYS A 45 2.74 -5.39 6.52
CA LYS A 45 2.20 -4.09 6.11
C LYS A 45 2.15 -3.99 4.59
N GLY A 46 1.06 -3.43 4.07
CA GLY A 46 0.89 -3.07 2.68
C GLY A 46 0.78 -1.57 2.49
N PHE A 47 1.34 -1.10 1.38
CA PHE A 47 1.14 0.24 0.84
C PHE A 47 0.67 0.11 -0.61
N ALA A 48 -0.35 0.86 -0.98
CA ALA A 48 -0.99 0.77 -2.29
C ALA A 48 -1.14 2.16 -2.91
N CYS A 49 -1.42 2.19 -4.21
CA CYS A 49 -1.91 3.41 -4.86
C CYS A 49 -3.21 3.90 -4.20
N ASP A 50 -3.40 5.22 -4.15
CA ASP A 50 -4.62 5.91 -3.74
C ASP A 50 -5.87 5.49 -4.55
N LYS A 51 -5.64 5.08 -5.80
CA LYS A 51 -6.65 4.55 -6.72
C LYS A 51 -6.78 3.02 -6.70
N GLU A 52 -6.09 2.33 -5.78
CA GLU A 52 -6.07 0.86 -5.76
C GLU A 52 -7.43 0.23 -5.45
N GLY A 53 -7.75 -0.82 -6.22
CA GLY A 53 -8.95 -1.62 -6.10
C GLY A 53 -10.23 -0.91 -6.53
N PHE A 54 -11.38 -1.47 -6.15
CA PHE A 54 -12.69 -0.86 -6.33
C PHE A 54 -13.39 -0.74 -4.98
N LYS A 55 -14.14 0.34 -4.78
CA LYS A 55 -15.00 0.45 -3.59
C LYS A 55 -16.21 -0.48 -3.80
N LYS A 56 -16.47 -1.38 -2.85
CA LYS A 56 -17.76 -2.08 -2.80
C LYS A 56 -18.84 -1.05 -2.51
N GLN A 57 -19.88 -0.98 -3.33
CA GLN A 57 -21.06 -0.19 -3.00
C GLN A 57 -21.71 -0.81 -1.76
N ASP A 58 -21.70 -0.08 -0.64
CA ASP A 58 -22.50 -0.43 0.54
C ASP A 58 -23.72 0.50 0.55
N GLU A 59 -24.92 -0.01 0.77
CA GLU A 59 -26.16 0.79 0.79
C GLU A 59 -26.13 1.89 1.87
N ARG A 60 -25.25 1.73 2.88
CA ARG A 60 -24.98 2.71 3.95
C ARG A 60 -24.06 3.87 3.54
N ASP A 61 -23.43 3.82 2.37
CA ASP A 61 -22.53 4.86 1.86
C ASP A 61 -23.23 6.21 1.58
N ASN A 62 -24.56 6.23 1.59
CA ASN A 62 -25.37 7.45 1.42
C ASN A 62 -25.16 8.49 2.55
N VAL A 63 -24.59 8.10 3.69
CA VAL A 63 -24.42 8.97 4.87
C VAL A 63 -23.05 9.68 4.91
N HIS A 64 -22.03 9.18 4.21
CA HIS A 64 -20.68 9.78 4.18
C HIS A 64 -20.12 9.83 2.75
N ARG A 65 -20.33 10.97 2.07
CA ARG A 65 -19.83 11.30 0.72
C ARG A 65 -18.31 11.49 0.65
N ARG A 66 -17.49 10.60 1.21
CA ARG A 66 -16.06 10.62 0.86
C ARG A 66 -15.94 10.26 -0.61
N ARG A 67 -15.33 11.15 -1.40
CA ARG A 67 -15.07 10.91 -2.84
C ARG A 67 -14.35 9.57 -2.97
N ASN A 68 -14.89 8.68 -3.81
CA ASN A 68 -14.24 7.42 -4.12
C ASN A 68 -13.12 7.69 -5.13
N THR A 69 -11.87 7.50 -4.71
CA THR A 69 -10.69 7.63 -5.57
C THR A 69 -10.28 6.32 -6.23
N ARG A 70 -10.91 5.19 -5.85
CA ARG A 70 -10.52 3.85 -6.30
C ARG A 70 -11.04 3.57 -7.70
N GLU A 71 -10.12 3.44 -8.65
CA GLU A 71 -10.38 3.28 -10.09
C GLU A 71 -9.89 1.93 -10.64
N GLY A 72 -9.55 0.98 -9.76
CA GLY A 72 -9.09 -0.35 -10.17
C GLY A 72 -7.59 -0.47 -10.35
N CYS A 73 -6.79 0.47 -9.84
CA CYS A 73 -5.34 0.32 -9.87
C CYS A 73 -4.92 -0.92 -9.05
N MET A 74 -3.83 -1.57 -9.44
CA MET A 74 -3.28 -2.73 -8.73
C MET A 74 -1.92 -2.46 -8.11
N ALA A 75 -1.34 -1.27 -8.33
CA ALA A 75 -0.01 -0.91 -7.83
C ALA A 75 0.04 -0.97 -6.29
N LEU A 76 0.89 -1.85 -5.78
CA LEU A 76 1.08 -2.07 -4.36
C LEU A 76 2.46 -2.65 -4.03
N ILE A 77 2.86 -2.48 -2.79
CA ILE A 77 3.98 -3.16 -2.14
C ILE A 77 3.50 -3.76 -0.82
N GLU A 78 3.89 -4.99 -0.55
CA GLU A 78 3.65 -5.66 0.72
C GLU A 78 4.98 -6.12 1.31
N ILE A 79 5.08 -5.94 2.63
CA ILE A 79 6.26 -6.28 3.41
C ILE A 79 5.92 -7.14 4.61
N GLN A 80 6.89 -7.95 5.03
CA GLN A 80 6.80 -8.80 6.21
C GLN A 80 8.03 -8.66 7.08
N MET A 81 7.83 -8.71 8.40
CA MET A 81 8.91 -8.73 9.39
C MET A 81 9.62 -10.10 9.39
N LYS A 82 10.95 -10.11 9.23
CA LYS A 82 11.81 -11.30 9.41
C LYS A 82 12.24 -11.43 10.88
N LYS A 83 12.77 -12.61 11.25
CA LYS A 83 13.25 -12.96 12.61
C LYS A 83 14.35 -12.04 13.19
N HIS A 84 14.91 -11.11 12.41
CA HIS A 84 15.95 -10.16 12.86
C HIS A 84 15.51 -8.69 12.67
N GLU A 85 14.23 -8.39 12.87
CA GLU A 85 13.64 -7.04 12.81
C GLU A 85 13.75 -6.30 11.46
N LYS A 86 14.25 -6.97 10.42
CA LYS A 86 14.24 -6.46 9.04
C LYS A 86 12.89 -6.67 8.37
N TRP A 87 12.52 -5.70 7.55
CA TRP A 87 11.34 -5.77 6.68
C TRP A 87 11.73 -6.23 5.29
N ILE A 88 11.05 -7.24 4.78
CA ILE A 88 11.30 -7.75 3.43
C ILE A 88 10.10 -7.52 2.52
N VAL A 89 10.34 -7.17 1.26
CA VAL A 89 9.29 -7.12 0.25
C VAL A 89 8.85 -8.53 -0.14
N THR A 90 7.59 -8.86 0.15
CA THR A 90 6.99 -10.17 -0.17
C THR A 90 6.11 -10.12 -1.40
N LYS A 91 5.57 -8.95 -1.73
CA LYS A 91 4.80 -8.71 -2.95
C LYS A 91 5.06 -7.31 -3.48
N PHE A 92 5.21 -7.20 -4.78
CA PHE A 92 5.30 -5.92 -5.46
C PHE A 92 4.57 -6.01 -6.80
N VAL A 93 3.60 -5.12 -7.00
CA VAL A 93 2.90 -4.94 -8.26
C VAL A 93 3.25 -3.56 -8.77
N GLU A 94 4.01 -3.52 -9.86
CA GLU A 94 4.44 -2.26 -10.48
C GLU A 94 3.32 -1.58 -11.24
N GLU A 95 2.40 -2.36 -11.82
CA GLU A 95 1.39 -1.88 -12.76
C GLU A 95 0.45 -0.84 -12.14
N HIS A 96 0.66 0.41 -12.55
CA HIS A 96 -0.21 1.53 -12.25
C HIS A 96 -1.13 1.80 -13.45
N SER A 97 -2.42 1.98 -13.19
CA SER A 97 -3.39 2.31 -14.24
C SER A 97 -3.05 3.71 -14.78
N SER A 98 -2.63 3.78 -16.04
CA SER A 98 -2.05 4.96 -16.69
C SER A 98 -3.03 6.10 -16.97
N ARG A 99 -4.16 6.19 -16.27
CA ARG A 99 -5.06 7.33 -16.39
C ARG A 99 -4.53 8.44 -15.47
N PRO A 100 -3.89 9.50 -16.00
CA PRO A 100 -3.46 10.62 -15.18
C PRO A 100 -4.69 11.16 -14.47
N SER A 101 -4.54 11.43 -13.17
CA SER A 101 -5.52 12.18 -12.39
C SER A 101 -5.57 13.59 -12.97
N THR A 102 -6.33 13.79 -14.05
CA THR A 102 -6.56 15.13 -14.59
C THR A 102 -7.32 15.91 -13.53
N LEU A 103 -6.73 17.05 -13.14
CA LEU A 103 -7.33 18.08 -12.31
C LEU A 103 -8.69 18.54 -12.85
#